data_AF-A0A2T2SV17-F1
#
_entry.id   AF-A0A2T2SV17-F1
#
_cell.length_a   1.000
_cell.length_b   1.000
_cell.length_c   1.000
_cell.angle_alpha   90.00
_cell.angle_beta   90.00
_cell.angle_gamma   90.00
#
_symmetry.space_group_name_H-M   'P 1'
#
loop_
_entity.id
_entity.type
_entity.pdbx_description
1 polymer ?
#
loop_
_entity_poly.entity_id
_entity_poly.type
_entity_poly.pdbx_seq_one_letter_code
_entity_poly.pdbx_strand_id
1 'polypeptide(L)' 'ASIRGVFLPHFREHFSAHTKKLMRLQQEGTLEVFVDDTKFEGIESTFEAVEYLHRGDNQGKLVVRFPD' A
#
# COMPACT_ATOMS: atom_id res chain seq x y z
N ALA A 1 19.58 -24.37 -4.89
CA ALA A 1 18.89 -23.06 -4.75
C ALA A 1 17.37 -23.27 -4.82
N SER A 2 16.55 -22.39 -4.24
CA SER A 2 15.08 -22.51 -4.25
C SER A 2 14.39 -21.18 -4.57
N ILE A 3 13.24 -21.22 -5.24
CA ILE A 3 12.32 -20.09 -5.45
C ILE A 3 11.12 -20.31 -4.54
N ARG A 4 10.65 -19.26 -3.85
CA ARG A 4 9.48 -19.34 -2.96
C ARG A 4 8.48 -18.25 -3.32
N GLY A 5 7.27 -18.65 -3.68
CA GLY A 5 6.13 -17.73 -3.77
C GLY A 5 5.63 -17.37 -2.36
N VAL A 6 5.10 -16.17 -2.21
CA VAL A 6 4.46 -15.71 -0.98
C VAL A 6 3.05 -15.24 -1.32
N PHE A 7 2.08 -15.69 -0.55
CA PHE A 7 0.70 -15.23 -0.63
C PHE A 7 0.26 -14.84 0.79
N LEU A 8 -0.01 -13.55 1.01
CA LEU A 8 -0.22 -12.98 2.35
C LEU A 8 -1.24 -13.75 3.21
N PRO A 9 -2.39 -14.22 2.70
CA PRO A 9 -3.35 -14.98 3.50
C PRO A 9 -2.79 -16.26 4.14
N HIS A 10 -1.73 -16.87 3.59
CA HIS A 10 -1.07 -18.03 4.19
C HIS A 10 -0.27 -17.71 5.47
N PHE A 11 -0.07 -16.43 5.78
CA PHE A 11 0.69 -15.94 6.95
C PHE A 11 -0.17 -15.05 7.85
N ARG A 12 -1.50 -15.21 7.80
CA ARG A 12 -2.47 -14.37 8.51
C ARG A 12 -2.23 -14.32 10.03
N GLU A 13 -1.67 -15.38 10.61
CA GLU A 13 -1.30 -15.48 12.02
C GLU A 13 -0.28 -14.41 12.44
N HIS A 14 0.53 -13.92 11.50
CA HIS A 14 1.53 -12.88 11.75
C HIS A 14 1.00 -11.46 11.52
N PHE A 15 -0.16 -11.32 10.88
CA PHE A 15 -0.67 -10.02 10.42
C PHE A 15 -0.79 -9.00 11.55
N SER A 16 -1.45 -9.35 12.66
CA SER A 16 -1.67 -8.43 13.79
C SER A 16 -0.35 -7.95 14.43
N ALA A 17 0.58 -8.86 14.69
CA ALA A 17 1.85 -8.52 15.31
C ALA A 17 2.72 -7.64 14.39
N HIS A 18 2.74 -7.93 13.09
CA HIS A 18 3.53 -7.17 12.12
C HIS A 18 2.92 -5.80 11.80
N THR A 19 1.59 -5.69 11.68
CA THR A 19 0.92 -4.39 11.51
C THR A 19 1.22 -3.46 12.68
N LYS A 20 1.11 -3.95 13.93
CA LYS A 20 1.46 -3.15 15.13
C LYS A 20 2.91 -2.65 15.10
N LYS A 21 3.85 -3.52 14.70
CA LYS A 21 5.26 -3.14 14.56
C LYS A 21 5.47 -2.07 13.49
N LEU A 22 4.85 -2.23 12.32
CA LEU A 22 4.95 -1.26 11.22
C LEU A 22 4.39 0.11 11.62
N MET A 23 3.23 0.14 12.29
CA MET A 23 2.66 1.38 12.83
C MET A 23 3.58 2.06 13.84
N ARG A 24 4.17 1.29 14.77
CA ARG A 24 5.13 1.82 15.75
C ARG A 24 6.35 2.45 15.05
N LEU A 25 6.94 1.75 14.07
CA LEU A 25 8.10 2.26 13.35
C LEU A 25 7.77 3.54 12.55
N GLN A 26 6.57 3.61 11.98
CA GLN A 26 6.08 4.81 11.30
C GLN A 26 5.93 5.98 12.28
N GLN A 27 5.33 5.75 13.45
CA GLN A 27 5.17 6.76 14.51
C GLN A 27 6.51 7.23 15.09
N GLU A 28 7.48 6.32 15.21
CA GLU A 28 8.85 6.62 15.66
C GLU A 28 9.69 7.33 14.58
N GLY A 29 9.17 7.52 13.37
CA GLY A 29 9.91 8.09 12.23
C GLY A 29 11.03 7.19 11.69
N THR A 30 11.09 5.93 12.13
CA THR A 30 12.08 4.95 11.66
C THR A 30 11.69 4.35 10.31
N LEU A 31 10.38 4.34 10.01
CA LEU A 31 9.84 3.92 8.72
C LEU A 31 9.11 5.09 8.06
N GLU A 32 9.68 5.59 6.96
CA GLU A 32 9.00 6.55 6.09
C GLU A 32 7.95 5.83 5.23
N VAL A 33 6.76 6.42 5.13
CA VAL A 33 5.64 5.88 4.34
C VAL A 33 5.34 6.84 3.21
N PHE A 34 5.62 6.39 1.98
CA PHE A 34 5.36 7.16 0.77
C PHE A 34 3.97 6.85 0.21
N VAL A 35 3.13 7.87 0.15
CA VAL A 35 1.88 7.86 -0.61
C VAL A 35 2.15 8.63 -1.89
N ASP A 36 1.65 8.12 -3.01
CA ASP A 36 1.77 8.81 -4.30
C ASP A 36 1.09 10.18 -4.22
N ASP A 37 1.76 11.21 -4.74
CA ASP A 37 1.25 12.59 -4.73
C ASP A 37 0.09 12.81 -5.73
N THR A 38 -0.09 11.90 -6.69
CA THR A 38 -1.17 11.92 -7.66
C THR A 38 -2.52 11.75 -6.96
N LYS A 39 -3.45 12.67 -7.22
CA LYS A 39 -4.75 12.72 -6.56
C LYS A 39 -5.82 12.07 -7.41
N PHE A 40 -6.39 10.98 -6.90
CA PHE A 40 -7.60 10.35 -7.41
C PHE A 40 -8.71 10.54 -6.37
N GLU A 41 -9.83 11.15 -6.75
CA GLU A 41 -10.93 11.49 -5.84
C GLU A 41 -12.23 10.84 -6.28
N GLY A 42 -12.91 10.18 -5.34
CA GLY A 42 -14.16 9.46 -5.57
C GLY A 42 -13.97 8.06 -6.14
N ILE A 43 -14.96 7.19 -5.92
CA ILE A 43 -14.87 5.77 -6.33
C ILE A 43 -14.63 5.60 -7.83
N GLU A 44 -15.19 6.47 -8.65
CA GLU A 44 -15.08 6.42 -10.11
C GLU A 44 -13.65 6.64 -10.59
N SER A 45 -12.83 7.38 -9.83
CA SER A 45 -11.40 7.58 -10.16
C SER A 45 -10.54 6.31 -10.01
N THR A 46 -11.09 5.23 -9.42
CA THR A 46 -10.39 3.95 -9.27
C THR A 46 -9.98 3.37 -10.61
N PHE A 47 -10.78 3.55 -11.67
CA PHE A 47 -10.44 3.02 -13.00
C PHE A 47 -9.15 3.67 -13.54
N GLU A 48 -9.07 5.00 -13.47
CA GLU A 48 -7.89 5.76 -13.89
C GLU A 48 -6.67 5.43 -13.01
N ALA A 49 -6.89 5.28 -11.70
CA ALA A 49 -5.83 4.93 -10.75
C ALA A 49 -5.24 3.54 -11.01
N VAL A 50 -6.07 2.58 -11.40
CA VAL A 50 -5.62 1.23 -11.78
C VAL A 50 -4.85 1.28 -13.10
N GLU A 51 -5.28 2.08 -14.08
CA GLU A 51 -4.51 2.25 -15.32
C GLU A 51 -3.14 2.88 -15.03
N TYR A 52 -3.10 3.94 -14.23
CA TYR A 52 -1.87 4.61 -13.78
C TYR A 52 -0.90 3.63 -13.09
N LEU A 53 -1.41 2.74 -12.23
CA LEU A 53 -0.63 1.66 -11.61
C LEU A 53 -0.03 0.70 -12.66
N HIS A 54 -0.81 0.30 -13.69
CA HIS A 54 -0.35 -0.64 -14.71
C HIS A 54 0.67 -0.04 -15.69
N ARG A 55 0.68 1.28 -15.87
CA ARG A 55 1.73 1.99 -16.62
C ARG A 55 3.05 2.07 -15.83
N GLY A 56 3.00 1.87 -14.51
CA GLY A 56 4.15 1.97 -13.62
C GLY A 56 4.53 3.42 -13.27
N ASP A 57 3.59 4.35 -13.44
CA ASP A 57 3.83 5.78 -13.19
C ASP A 57 3.94 6.08 -11.69
N ASN A 58 3.38 5.22 -10.83
CA ASN A 58 3.24 5.51 -9.41
C ASN A 58 4.56 5.48 -8.62
N GLN A 59 4.71 6.42 -7.70
CA GLN A 59 5.81 6.52 -6.75
C GLN A 59 5.27 6.28 -5.34
N GLY A 60 5.50 5.08 -4.80
CA GLY A 60 4.97 4.68 -3.50
C GLY A 60 3.54 4.13 -3.56
N LYS A 61 2.82 4.23 -2.45
CA LYS A 61 1.46 3.67 -2.32
C LYS A 61 0.45 4.58 -3.00
N LEU A 62 -0.13 4.11 -4.11
CA LEU A 62 -1.30 4.74 -4.72
C LEU A 62 -2.54 4.60 -3.81
N VAL A 63 -3.28 5.69 -3.64
CA VAL A 63 -4.51 5.78 -2.83
C VAL A 63 -5.56 6.59 -3.58
N VAL A 64 -6.81 6.10 -3.58
CA VAL A 64 -8.00 6.86 -4.00
C VAL A 64 -8.64 7.48 -2.75
N ARG A 65 -8.91 8.77 -2.80
CA ARG A 65 -9.49 9.53 -1.69
C ARG A 65 -11.01 9.56 -1.82
N PHE A 66 -11.69 9.40 -0.70
CA PHE A 66 -13.12 9.62 -0.61
C PHE A 66 -13.35 10.91 0.17
N PRO A 67 -14.30 11.77 -0.24
CA PRO A 67 -14.72 12.88 0.60
C PRO A 67 -15.30 12.34 1.91
N ASP A 68 -15.17 13.14 2.97
CA ASP A 68 -15.79 12.89 4.27
C ASP A 68 -17.33 12.89 4.19
#